data_AF-A0A9W6STC6-F1
#
_entry.id   AF-A0A9W6STC6-F1
#
_cell.length_a   1.000
_cell.length_b   1.000
_cell.length_c   1.000
_cell.angle_alpha   90.00
_cell.angle_beta   90.00
_cell.angle_gamma   90.00
#
_symmetry.space_group_name_H-M   'P 1'
#
loop_
_entity.id
_entity.type
_entity.pdbx_description
1 polymer ?
#
loop_
_entity_poly.entity_id
_entity_poly.type
_entity_poly.pdbx_seq_one_letter_code
_entity_poly.pdbx_strand_id
1 'polypeptide(L)'
;MRFRTPMGERPVPRRAEPGRTPGPHEAILALQRAAGNAAVAQRFTERRTNNGDFTAPYRVTAGGLYIVTGATRSDATGIWARDDAPAPRGCGPTPAVATYLNRRFVHYLPGGQFLADCAHTAEELMHGRQLAPGGDYSLFRGTQDLFGEGDTENRQRANNWRAAGPQGTDRGAAPNVGEAYAIIEDRWAVPPRGRREVPSNPPRWPYHVAAVVAVDGGDRITVEQAAVTGAQAGRVHQGIVDVYSSGEQLGRTFHARHGEGRTFSVDAITVVLVANPQPPAQAGTG
;
A
#
# COMPACT_ATOMS: atom_id res chain seq x y z
N MET A 1 15.68 -81.12 -13.35
CA MET A 1 16.52 -79.92 -13.56
C MET A 1 15.71 -78.69 -13.18
N ARG A 2 16.14 -77.92 -12.17
CA ARG A 2 15.47 -76.68 -11.72
C ARG A 2 16.31 -75.48 -12.17
N PHE A 3 15.71 -74.56 -12.92
CA PHE A 3 16.32 -73.28 -13.29
C PHE A 3 16.06 -72.23 -12.19
N ARG A 4 17.12 -71.49 -11.83
CA ARG A 4 17.11 -70.30 -10.97
C ARG A 4 16.86 -69.05 -11.82
N THR A 5 16.02 -68.14 -11.33
CA THR A 5 15.85 -66.78 -11.86
C THR A 5 16.71 -65.80 -11.03
N PRO A 6 17.40 -64.82 -11.63
CA PRO A 6 18.21 -63.85 -10.89
C PRO A 6 17.39 -62.67 -10.38
N MET A 7 17.80 -62.12 -9.22
CA MET A 7 17.20 -60.97 -8.56
C MET A 7 17.65 -59.64 -9.18
N GLY A 8 16.69 -58.72 -9.35
CA GLY A 8 16.91 -57.36 -9.83
C GLY A 8 17.57 -56.45 -8.79
N GLU A 9 18.45 -55.56 -9.28
CA GLU A 9 19.17 -54.56 -8.51
C GLU A 9 18.27 -53.42 -8.04
N ARG A 10 18.52 -52.92 -6.82
CA ARG A 10 17.83 -51.78 -6.23
C ARG A 10 18.46 -50.45 -6.69
N PRO A 11 17.67 -49.39 -6.94
CA PRO A 11 18.19 -48.09 -7.32
C PRO A 11 18.94 -47.42 -6.16
N VAL A 12 20.10 -46.85 -6.49
CA VAL A 12 20.99 -46.13 -5.56
C VAL A 12 20.44 -44.72 -5.29
N PRO A 13 20.38 -44.25 -4.04
CA PRO A 13 19.92 -42.90 -3.71
C PRO A 13 20.91 -41.83 -4.20
N ARG A 14 20.39 -40.81 -4.89
CA ARG A 14 21.16 -39.62 -5.30
C ARG A 14 21.63 -38.84 -4.07
N ARG A 15 22.95 -38.61 -3.97
CA ARG A 15 23.55 -37.66 -3.02
C ARG A 15 23.09 -36.23 -3.33
N ALA A 16 22.72 -35.48 -2.30
CA ALA A 16 22.44 -34.05 -2.40
C ALA A 16 23.72 -33.27 -2.71
N GLU A 17 23.66 -32.36 -3.69
CA GLU A 17 24.76 -31.47 -4.03
C GLU A 17 24.92 -30.35 -2.99
N PRO A 18 26.12 -30.13 -2.44
CA PRO A 18 26.42 -28.97 -1.60
C PRO A 18 26.73 -27.75 -2.48
N GLY A 19 26.03 -26.62 -2.27
CA GLY A 19 26.48 -25.33 -2.80
C GLY A 19 25.43 -24.37 -3.36
N ARG A 20 24.14 -24.71 -3.39
CA ARG A 20 23.12 -23.74 -3.85
C ARG A 20 22.81 -22.74 -2.73
N THR A 21 23.31 -21.51 -2.85
CA THR A 21 22.88 -20.40 -2.00
C THR A 21 21.37 -20.20 -2.22
N PRO A 22 20.54 -20.26 -1.18
CA PRO A 22 19.10 -20.05 -1.33
C PRO A 22 18.84 -18.73 -2.03
N GLY A 23 17.96 -18.72 -3.04
CA GLY A 23 17.50 -17.45 -3.61
C GLY A 23 16.83 -16.58 -2.53
N PRO A 24 16.70 -15.26 -2.73
CA PRO A 24 16.12 -14.36 -1.72
C PRO A 24 14.76 -14.86 -1.20
N HIS A 25 13.96 -15.47 -2.07
CA HIS A 25 12.68 -16.09 -1.71
C HIS A 25 12.82 -17.30 -0.78
N GLU A 26 13.80 -18.19 -1.00
CA GLU A 26 14.05 -19.35 -0.14
C GLU A 26 14.68 -18.95 1.20
N ALA A 27 15.52 -17.91 1.21
CA ALA A 27 16.08 -17.33 2.43
C ALA A 27 14.98 -16.73 3.33
N ILE A 28 14.00 -16.03 2.75
CA ILE A 28 12.83 -15.49 3.47
C ILE A 28 11.98 -16.63 4.05
N LEU A 29 11.70 -17.68 3.26
CA LEU A 29 10.94 -18.84 3.73
C LEU A 29 11.68 -19.65 4.81
N ALA A 30 13.02 -19.65 4.80
CA ALA A 30 13.84 -20.24 5.83
C ALA A 30 13.84 -19.38 7.11
N LEU A 31 13.89 -18.05 6.99
CA LEU A 31 13.78 -17.13 8.12
C LEU A 31 12.42 -17.26 8.83
N GLN A 32 11.33 -17.33 8.05
CA GLN A 32 9.97 -17.53 8.56
C GLN A 32 9.80 -18.86 9.30
N ARG A 33 10.52 -19.92 8.86
CA ARG A 33 10.52 -21.23 9.53
C ARG A 33 11.42 -21.26 10.77
N ALA A 34 12.53 -20.54 10.77
CA ALA A 34 13.49 -20.50 11.88
C ALA A 34 12.98 -19.65 13.06
N ALA A 35 12.15 -18.63 12.81
CA ALA A 35 11.63 -17.70 13.83
C ALA A 35 10.47 -18.26 14.70
N GLY A 36 10.45 -19.57 14.95
CA GLY A 36 9.37 -20.33 15.61
C GLY A 36 8.43 -19.52 16.50
N ASN A 37 7.15 -19.40 16.09
CA ASN A 37 6.02 -18.84 16.84
C ASN A 37 6.23 -17.51 17.59
N ALA A 38 7.24 -16.72 17.26
CA ALA A 38 7.27 -15.30 17.59
C ALA A 38 6.35 -14.59 16.59
N ALA A 39 5.05 -14.55 16.92
CA ALA A 39 3.97 -13.82 16.26
C ALA A 39 4.38 -13.12 14.96
N VAL A 40 4.38 -13.87 13.85
CA VAL A 40 4.14 -13.24 12.55
C VAL A 40 2.74 -12.63 12.71
N ALA A 41 2.68 -11.34 13.05
CA ALA A 41 1.43 -10.64 13.26
C ALA A 41 0.50 -11.03 12.12
N GLN A 42 -0.59 -11.71 12.46
CA GLN A 42 -1.51 -12.22 11.47
C GLN A 42 -2.10 -11.00 10.77
N ARG A 43 -1.66 -10.75 9.53
CA ARG A 43 -2.07 -9.58 8.74
C ARG A 43 -3.48 -9.74 8.20
N PHE A 44 -3.98 -8.72 7.51
CA PHE A 44 -5.34 -8.77 6.99
C PHE A 44 -5.62 -10.06 6.22
N THR A 45 -6.84 -10.54 6.36
CA THR A 45 -7.32 -11.76 5.71
C THR A 45 -8.35 -11.40 4.65
N GLU A 46 -8.11 -11.82 3.41
CA GLU A 46 -9.11 -11.76 2.35
C GLU A 46 -10.09 -12.92 2.52
N ARG A 47 -11.39 -12.62 2.50
CA ARG A 47 -12.48 -13.58 2.55
C ARG A 47 -13.34 -13.43 1.31
N ARG A 48 -13.73 -14.57 0.72
CA ARG A 48 -14.55 -14.65 -0.50
C ARG A 48 -15.91 -15.29 -0.28
N THR A 49 -16.17 -15.73 0.95
CA THR A 49 -17.39 -16.43 1.34
C THR A 49 -18.19 -15.56 2.29
N ASN A 50 -19.52 -15.68 2.21
CA ASN A 50 -20.43 -14.98 3.10
C ASN A 50 -20.13 -15.32 4.56
N ASN A 51 -20.06 -14.31 5.42
CA ASN A 51 -19.98 -14.50 6.87
C ASN A 51 -20.73 -13.35 7.55
N GLY A 52 -21.83 -13.70 8.23
CA GLY A 52 -22.77 -12.72 8.76
C GLY A 52 -23.35 -11.86 7.64
N ASP A 53 -23.33 -10.55 7.84
CA ASP A 53 -23.94 -9.57 6.93
C ASP A 53 -23.07 -9.24 5.70
N PHE A 54 -21.85 -9.79 5.62
CA PHE A 54 -20.90 -9.52 4.55
C PHE A 54 -21.01 -10.57 3.43
N THR A 55 -21.66 -10.19 2.32
CA THR A 55 -21.95 -11.09 1.18
C THR A 55 -21.05 -10.89 -0.05
N ALA A 56 -20.32 -9.79 -0.12
CA ALA A 56 -19.29 -9.54 -1.13
C ALA A 56 -17.89 -9.84 -0.57
N PRO A 57 -16.86 -10.09 -1.40
CA PRO A 57 -15.49 -10.27 -0.90
C PRO A 57 -15.02 -9.08 -0.05
N TYR A 58 -14.34 -9.38 1.06
CA TYR A 58 -13.88 -8.39 2.03
C TYR A 58 -12.50 -8.72 2.57
N ARG A 59 -11.81 -7.70 3.08
CA ARG A 59 -10.55 -7.83 3.84
C ARG A 59 -10.83 -7.49 5.30
N VAL A 60 -10.44 -8.35 6.23
CA VAL A 60 -10.51 -8.10 7.68
C VAL A 60 -9.11 -7.82 8.17
N THR A 61 -8.89 -6.72 8.89
CA THR A 61 -7.57 -6.38 9.46
C THR A 61 -7.15 -7.36 10.55
N ALA A 62 -5.84 -7.37 10.86
CA ALA A 62 -5.17 -8.26 11.79
C ALA A 62 -5.89 -8.48 13.13
N GLY A 63 -6.24 -7.40 13.82
CA GLY A 63 -6.94 -7.41 15.11
C GLY A 63 -8.46 -7.49 14.98
N GLY A 64 -8.99 -7.55 13.75
CA GLY A 64 -10.43 -7.57 13.48
C GLY A 64 -11.14 -6.29 13.89
N LEU A 65 -10.43 -5.16 13.95
CA LEU A 65 -11.03 -3.86 14.22
C LEU A 65 -11.77 -3.30 13.01
N TYR A 66 -11.37 -3.68 11.80
CA TYR A 66 -11.94 -3.13 10.59
C TYR A 66 -12.16 -4.19 9.50
N ILE A 67 -13.15 -3.94 8.65
CA ILE A 67 -13.48 -4.73 7.46
C ILE A 67 -13.62 -3.78 6.27
N VAL A 68 -12.92 -4.06 5.17
CA VAL A 68 -13.03 -3.32 3.91
C VAL A 68 -13.69 -4.21 2.86
N THR A 69 -14.86 -3.80 2.37
CA THR A 69 -15.70 -4.53 1.40
C THR A 69 -15.43 -4.08 -0.02
N GLY A 70 -15.59 -4.95 -1.02
CA GLY A 70 -15.42 -4.58 -2.45
C GLY A 70 -13.98 -4.75 -2.98
N ALA A 71 -13.06 -5.12 -2.09
CA ALA A 71 -11.62 -5.27 -2.28
C ALA A 71 -11.12 -6.02 -3.54
N THR A 72 -11.94 -6.83 -4.22
CA THR A 72 -11.46 -7.78 -5.24
C THR A 72 -11.75 -7.41 -6.69
N ARG A 73 -12.65 -6.46 -6.98
CA ARG A 73 -13.02 -6.11 -8.38
C ARG A 73 -13.48 -4.67 -8.63
N SER A 74 -13.86 -3.92 -7.59
CA SER A 74 -14.27 -2.51 -7.68
C SER A 74 -13.48 -1.72 -6.65
N ASP A 75 -13.21 -0.46 -6.93
CA ASP A 75 -12.67 0.47 -5.93
C ASP A 75 -13.59 0.41 -4.70
N ALA A 76 -13.07 -0.13 -3.60
CA ALA A 76 -13.82 -0.21 -2.36
C ALA A 76 -14.06 1.23 -1.87
N THR A 77 -15.26 1.53 -1.39
CA THR A 77 -15.60 2.90 -0.96
C THR A 77 -15.96 2.98 0.52
N GLY A 78 -16.02 1.84 1.21
CA GLY A 78 -16.53 1.73 2.58
C GLY A 78 -15.59 1.01 3.53
N ILE A 79 -15.56 1.49 4.77
CA ILE A 79 -14.84 0.90 5.89
C ILE A 79 -15.88 0.53 6.95
N TRP A 80 -15.91 -0.72 7.38
CA TRP A 80 -16.69 -1.14 8.53
C TRP A 80 -15.76 -1.18 9.74
N ALA A 81 -16.00 -0.33 10.74
CA ALA A 81 -15.22 -0.30 11.98
C ALA A 81 -16.01 -0.96 13.10
N ARG A 82 -15.34 -1.77 13.93
CA ARG A 82 -15.94 -2.35 15.13
C ARG A 82 -16.40 -1.23 16.06
N ASP A 83 -17.45 -1.45 16.83
CA ASP A 83 -18.05 -0.42 17.71
C ASP A 83 -17.09 0.17 18.75
N ASP A 84 -16.04 -0.56 19.13
CA ASP A 84 -14.96 -0.12 20.02
C ASP A 84 -13.68 0.32 19.27
N ALA A 85 -13.66 0.28 17.94
CA ALA A 85 -12.53 0.74 17.14
C ALA A 85 -12.56 2.27 16.99
N PRO A 86 -11.40 2.94 16.93
CA PRO A 86 -11.34 4.35 16.56
C PRO A 86 -12.03 4.62 15.21
N ALA A 87 -12.75 5.73 15.11
CA ALA A 87 -13.33 6.16 13.84
C ALA A 87 -12.22 6.43 12.80
N PRO A 88 -12.33 5.91 11.56
CA PRO A 88 -11.36 6.22 10.51
C PRO A 88 -11.30 7.73 10.24
N ARG A 89 -10.09 8.28 10.21
CA ARG A 89 -9.84 9.71 9.98
C ARG A 89 -10.44 10.16 8.65
N GLY A 90 -11.06 11.34 8.65
CA GLY A 90 -11.65 11.91 7.44
C GLY A 90 -12.83 11.11 6.88
N CYS A 91 -13.41 10.19 7.67
CA CYS A 91 -14.57 9.40 7.28
C CYS A 91 -15.77 9.72 8.19
N GLY A 92 -16.97 9.71 7.63
CA GLY A 92 -18.23 9.91 8.37
C GLY A 92 -18.96 8.58 8.59
N PRO A 93 -19.55 8.33 9.78
CA PRO A 93 -20.37 7.16 10.00
C PRO A 93 -21.67 7.25 9.17
N THR A 94 -22.15 6.11 8.72
CA THR A 94 -23.46 5.96 8.09
C THR A 94 -24.42 5.26 9.06
N PRO A 95 -25.75 5.29 8.81
CA PRO A 95 -26.71 4.53 9.61
C PRO A 95 -26.55 3.00 9.50
N ALA A 96 -25.76 2.50 8.54
CA ALA A 96 -25.61 1.07 8.30
C ALA A 96 -24.76 0.40 9.37
N VAL A 97 -25.24 -0.76 9.84
CA VAL A 97 -24.61 -1.57 10.88
C VAL A 97 -24.61 -3.03 10.44
N ALA A 98 -23.58 -3.76 10.85
CA ALA A 98 -23.41 -5.16 10.50
C ALA A 98 -22.86 -5.96 11.70
N THR A 99 -23.03 -7.27 11.65
CA THR A 99 -22.44 -8.21 12.62
C THR A 99 -21.44 -9.11 11.92
N TYR A 100 -20.25 -9.22 12.50
CA TYR A 100 -19.21 -10.18 12.09
C TYR A 100 -18.65 -10.87 13.33
N LEU A 101 -18.70 -12.21 13.36
CA LEU A 101 -18.24 -13.02 14.50
C LEU A 101 -18.81 -12.53 15.85
N ASN A 102 -20.12 -12.26 15.90
CA ASN A 102 -20.84 -11.74 17.08
C ASN A 102 -20.33 -10.38 17.58
N ARG A 103 -19.66 -9.59 16.74
CA ARG A 103 -19.25 -8.21 17.01
C ARG A 103 -19.99 -7.26 16.08
N ARG A 104 -20.36 -6.11 16.62
CA ARG A 104 -21.06 -5.06 15.89
C ARG A 104 -20.06 -4.17 15.16
N PHE A 105 -20.37 -3.82 13.93
CA PHE A 105 -19.61 -2.91 13.10
C PHE A 105 -20.51 -1.77 12.61
N VAL A 106 -19.94 -0.56 12.56
CA VAL A 106 -20.53 0.64 11.99
C VAL A 106 -19.84 0.93 10.66
N HIS A 107 -20.63 1.24 9.63
CA HIS A 107 -20.10 1.55 8.32
C HIS A 107 -19.73 3.03 8.21
N TYR A 108 -18.54 3.30 7.66
CA TYR A 108 -17.96 4.60 7.41
C TYR A 108 -17.67 4.78 5.92
N LEU A 109 -17.90 5.99 5.43
CA LEU A 109 -17.52 6.41 4.09
C LEU A 109 -16.51 7.57 4.19
N PRO A 110 -15.53 7.66 3.26
CA PRO A 110 -14.72 8.86 3.11
C PRO A 110 -15.58 10.12 3.07
N GLY A 111 -15.21 11.11 3.86
CA GLY A 111 -15.95 12.35 4.02
C GLY A 111 -15.80 13.25 2.79
N GLY A 112 -16.91 13.52 2.10
CA GLY A 112 -16.95 14.46 0.98
C GLY A 112 -16.55 13.85 -0.35
N GLN A 113 -16.26 14.73 -1.31
CA GLN A 113 -15.81 14.39 -2.66
C GLN A 113 -14.43 14.99 -2.89
N PHE A 114 -13.60 14.22 -3.57
CA PHE A 114 -12.21 14.56 -3.84
C PHE A 114 -12.03 14.99 -5.30
N LEU A 115 -10.94 15.70 -5.55
CA LEU A 115 -10.39 15.86 -6.89
C LEU A 115 -9.85 14.50 -7.35
N ALA A 116 -9.87 14.22 -8.65
CA ALA A 116 -9.17 13.03 -9.17
C ALA A 116 -7.66 13.27 -9.26
N ASP A 117 -7.05 13.35 -8.07
CA ASP A 117 -5.65 13.57 -7.78
C ASP A 117 -5.30 12.83 -6.46
N CYS A 118 -4.40 11.85 -6.56
CA CYS A 118 -3.97 11.04 -5.42
C CYS A 118 -3.25 11.86 -4.35
N ALA A 119 -2.37 12.78 -4.75
CA ALA A 119 -1.56 13.58 -3.85
C ALA A 119 -2.44 14.57 -3.09
N HIS A 120 -3.29 15.29 -3.83
CA HIS A 120 -4.20 16.26 -3.22
C HIS A 120 -5.14 15.58 -2.23
N THR A 121 -5.78 14.46 -2.62
CA THR A 121 -6.66 13.70 -1.73
C THR A 121 -5.96 13.29 -0.45
N ALA A 122 -4.71 12.80 -0.56
CA ALA A 122 -3.93 12.41 0.60
C ALA A 122 -3.61 13.61 1.51
N GLU A 123 -3.24 14.75 0.93
CA GLU A 123 -3.02 16.00 1.67
C GLU A 123 -4.27 16.40 2.47
N GLU A 124 -5.46 16.39 1.86
CA GLU A 124 -6.70 16.77 2.56
C GLU A 124 -6.94 15.89 3.79
N LEU A 125 -6.71 14.59 3.65
CA LEU A 125 -6.89 13.61 4.72
C LEU A 125 -5.82 13.74 5.80
N MET A 126 -4.56 13.97 5.43
CA MET A 126 -3.48 14.24 6.38
C MET A 126 -3.74 15.53 7.17
N HIS A 127 -4.16 16.60 6.51
CA HIS A 127 -4.50 17.87 7.15
C HIS A 127 -5.86 17.84 7.88
N GLY A 128 -6.75 16.91 7.53
CA GLY A 128 -8.08 16.80 8.12
C GLY A 128 -9.03 17.93 7.69
N ARG A 129 -8.76 18.59 6.55
CA ARG A 129 -9.58 19.67 6.00
C ARG A 129 -9.48 19.68 4.48
N GLN A 130 -10.47 20.31 3.85
CA GLN A 130 -10.41 20.57 2.42
C GLN A 130 -9.30 21.59 2.09
N LEU A 131 -8.55 21.34 1.02
CA LEU A 131 -7.42 22.16 0.58
C LEU A 131 -7.70 22.80 -0.79
N ALA A 132 -7.07 23.94 -1.05
CA ALA A 132 -7.00 24.49 -2.39
C ALA A 132 -5.92 23.74 -3.19
N PRO A 133 -6.09 23.53 -4.51
CA PRO A 133 -5.04 22.94 -5.33
C PRO A 133 -3.72 23.71 -5.21
N GLY A 134 -2.61 22.99 -5.03
CA GLY A 134 -1.26 23.57 -4.97
C GLY A 134 -0.93 24.41 -3.74
N GLY A 135 -1.74 24.37 -2.67
CA GLY A 135 -1.56 25.24 -1.50
C GLY A 135 -0.87 24.61 -0.29
N ASP A 136 -0.96 23.30 -0.10
CA ASP A 136 -0.59 22.65 1.16
C ASP A 136 0.22 21.38 0.86
N TYR A 137 1.49 21.57 0.50
CA TYR A 137 2.42 20.46 0.20
C TYR A 137 2.67 19.59 1.43
N SER A 138 2.82 18.29 1.22
CA SER A 138 3.29 17.36 2.26
C SER A 138 4.80 17.41 2.46
N LEU A 139 5.29 16.86 3.56
CA LEU A 139 6.73 16.67 3.82
C LEU A 139 7.11 15.20 3.76
N PHE A 140 8.33 14.90 3.32
CA PHE A 140 8.93 13.59 3.56
C PHE A 140 9.15 13.39 5.07
N ARG A 141 8.65 12.28 5.63
CA ARG A 141 8.70 12.05 7.08
C ARG A 141 10.14 12.09 7.58
N GLY A 142 10.36 12.94 8.59
CA GLY A 142 11.66 13.12 9.24
C GLY A 142 12.58 14.14 8.55
N THR A 143 12.11 14.83 7.50
CA THR A 143 12.88 15.88 6.83
C THR A 143 12.10 17.20 6.76
N GLN A 144 12.67 18.22 6.10
CA GLN A 144 11.98 19.47 5.74
C GLN A 144 11.72 19.55 4.23
N ASP A 145 11.92 18.43 3.52
CA ASP A 145 11.75 18.37 2.08
C ASP A 145 10.27 18.25 1.73
N LEU A 146 9.80 19.10 0.83
CA LEU A 146 8.42 19.07 0.35
C LEU A 146 8.19 17.93 -0.64
N PHE A 147 6.96 17.46 -0.73
CA PHE A 147 6.47 16.58 -1.78
C PHE A 147 5.47 17.35 -2.63
N GLY A 148 5.54 17.18 -3.96
CA GLY A 148 4.59 17.77 -4.91
C GLY A 148 5.08 19.03 -5.64
N GLU A 149 6.31 19.48 -5.39
CA GLU A 149 6.90 20.63 -6.12
C GLU A 149 7.28 20.28 -7.58
N GLY A 150 7.42 19.00 -7.89
CA GLY A 150 7.72 18.52 -9.24
C GLY A 150 8.23 17.08 -9.23
N ASP A 151 8.14 16.40 -10.38
CA ASP A 151 8.54 15.00 -10.50
C ASP A 151 10.05 14.80 -10.27
N THR A 152 10.88 15.75 -10.73
CA THR A 152 12.34 15.70 -10.59
C THR A 152 12.74 15.85 -9.12
N GLU A 153 12.14 16.83 -8.44
CA GLU A 153 12.36 17.15 -7.04
C GLU A 153 11.89 15.99 -6.15
N ASN A 154 10.69 15.46 -6.40
CA ASN A 154 10.16 14.30 -5.70
C ASN A 154 11.10 13.10 -5.81
N ARG A 155 11.62 12.82 -7.01
CA ARG A 155 12.58 11.72 -7.23
C ARG A 155 13.89 11.94 -6.50
N GLN A 156 14.46 13.14 -6.59
CA GLN A 156 15.72 13.46 -5.92
C GLN A 156 15.58 13.29 -4.40
N ARG A 157 14.48 13.79 -3.81
CA ARG A 157 14.19 13.68 -2.39
C ARG A 157 13.91 12.25 -1.94
N ALA A 158 13.18 11.47 -2.74
CA ALA A 158 12.98 10.05 -2.49
C ALA A 158 14.32 9.27 -2.47
N ASN A 159 15.23 9.59 -3.39
CA ASN A 159 16.57 9.02 -3.41
C ASN A 159 17.39 9.40 -2.17
N ASN A 160 17.35 10.67 -1.77
CA ASN A 160 18.01 11.13 -0.55
C ASN A 160 17.44 10.43 0.68
N TRP A 161 16.11 10.29 0.75
CA TRP A 161 15.41 9.60 1.83
C TRP A 161 15.81 8.12 1.91
N ARG A 162 15.89 7.43 0.76
CA ARG A 162 16.40 6.05 0.66
C ARG A 162 17.86 5.93 1.14
N ALA A 163 18.71 6.90 0.80
CA ALA A 163 20.12 6.91 1.18
C ALA A 163 20.33 7.18 2.69
N ALA A 164 19.40 7.88 3.35
CA ALA A 164 19.52 8.29 4.75
C ALA A 164 19.37 7.16 5.80
N GLY A 165 19.10 5.90 5.38
CA GLY A 165 19.31 4.72 6.22
C GLY A 165 18.05 3.89 6.54
N PRO A 166 18.10 2.98 7.55
CA PRO A 166 17.17 1.85 7.71
C PRO A 166 15.74 2.21 8.11
N GLN A 167 15.50 3.46 8.53
CA GLN A 167 14.14 4.01 8.71
C GLN A 167 13.49 4.40 7.36
N GLY A 168 14.29 4.38 6.28
CA GLY A 168 13.98 4.58 4.88
C GLY A 168 13.57 3.30 4.14
N THR A 169 12.92 2.35 4.82
CA THR A 169 12.61 1.06 4.20
C THR A 169 11.41 1.22 3.28
N ASP A 170 11.70 1.39 2.00
CA ASP A 170 10.80 1.19 0.87
C ASP A 170 9.76 0.07 1.11
N ARG A 171 10.24 -1.14 1.44
CA ARG A 171 9.39 -2.30 1.76
C ARG A 171 8.84 -2.34 3.19
N GLY A 172 9.34 -1.47 4.06
CA GLY A 172 8.99 -1.38 5.49
C GLY A 172 8.18 -0.13 5.85
N ALA A 173 7.78 0.68 4.86
CA ALA A 173 7.02 1.90 5.07
C ALA A 173 5.80 1.60 5.96
N ALA A 174 5.69 2.36 7.04
CA ALA A 174 4.70 2.18 8.09
C ALA A 174 4.16 3.55 8.53
N PRO A 175 3.40 4.24 7.67
CA PRO A 175 2.67 5.43 8.05
C PRO A 175 1.66 5.13 9.17
N ASN A 176 1.46 6.13 10.02
CA ASN A 176 0.43 6.19 11.05
C ASN A 176 -0.82 6.89 10.52
N VAL A 177 -1.91 6.88 11.31
CA VAL A 177 -3.12 7.65 10.99
C VAL A 177 -2.77 9.13 10.85
N GLY A 178 -3.16 9.75 9.73
CA GLY A 178 -2.81 11.14 9.40
C GLY A 178 -1.47 11.31 8.69
N GLU A 179 -0.78 10.21 8.36
CA GLU A 179 0.35 10.16 7.44
C GLU A 179 -0.08 9.46 6.13
N ALA A 180 0.78 9.47 5.11
CA ALA A 180 0.49 8.81 3.84
C ALA A 180 1.65 7.94 3.34
N TYR A 181 1.32 6.93 2.57
CA TYR A 181 2.27 6.29 1.65
C TYR A 181 2.43 7.16 0.41
N ALA A 182 3.65 7.25 -0.11
CA ALA A 182 3.88 7.68 -1.49
C ALA A 182 4.89 6.74 -2.16
N ILE A 183 4.54 6.19 -3.33
CA ILE A 183 5.48 5.48 -4.18
C ILE A 183 5.87 6.41 -5.32
N ILE A 184 7.17 6.61 -5.51
CA ILE A 184 7.74 7.59 -6.44
C ILE A 184 8.60 6.83 -7.44
N GLU A 185 8.40 7.11 -8.72
CA GLU A 185 9.15 6.48 -9.78
C GLU A 185 10.59 7.01 -9.83
N ASP A 186 11.55 6.11 -9.64
CA ASP A 186 12.98 6.44 -9.75
C ASP A 186 13.39 6.63 -11.21
N ARG A 187 12.71 5.96 -12.15
CA ARG A 187 13.08 6.00 -13.57
C ARG A 187 11.85 6.13 -14.44
N TRP A 188 11.55 7.36 -14.84
CA TRP A 188 10.64 7.56 -15.97
C TRP A 188 11.39 7.17 -17.25
N ALA A 189 11.06 6.01 -17.81
CA ALA A 189 11.53 5.67 -19.14
C ALA A 189 10.80 6.58 -20.15
N VAL A 190 11.28 7.82 -20.34
CA VAL A 190 11.03 8.51 -21.61
C VAL A 190 11.80 7.70 -22.64
N PRO A 191 11.15 7.00 -23.60
CA PRO A 191 11.91 6.36 -24.66
C PRO A 191 12.74 7.44 -25.36
N PRO A 192 14.06 7.25 -25.53
CA PRO A 192 14.85 8.11 -26.40
C PRO A 192 14.18 8.15 -27.77
N ARG A 193 14.13 9.34 -28.41
CA ARG A 193 13.65 9.43 -29.81
C ARG A 193 14.38 8.39 -30.64
N GLY A 194 13.64 7.42 -31.19
CA GLY A 194 14.18 6.39 -32.07
C GLY A 194 14.54 5.04 -31.41
N ARG A 195 14.25 4.80 -30.12
CA ARG A 195 14.34 3.44 -29.54
C ARG A 195 13.00 2.90 -29.07
N ARG A 196 12.73 1.64 -29.44
CA ARG A 196 11.49 0.88 -29.18
C ARG A 196 11.53 0.08 -27.87
N GLU A 197 12.68 0.00 -27.22
CA GLU A 197 12.85 -0.74 -25.96
C GLU A 197 12.47 0.16 -24.78
N VAL A 198 11.15 0.28 -24.62
CA VAL A 198 10.51 0.62 -23.34
C VAL A 198 10.55 -0.67 -22.50
N PRO A 199 10.71 -0.63 -21.16
CA PRO A 199 10.30 -1.75 -20.32
C PRO A 199 8.92 -2.22 -20.77
N SER A 200 8.63 -3.53 -20.74
CA SER A 200 7.34 -4.06 -21.21
C SER A 200 6.11 -3.44 -20.50
N ASN A 201 6.34 -2.69 -19.43
CA ASN A 201 5.37 -1.92 -18.69
C ASN A 201 6.02 -0.58 -18.22
N PRO A 202 6.03 0.49 -19.05
CA PRO A 202 6.51 1.79 -18.59
C PRO A 202 5.66 2.25 -17.40
N PRO A 203 6.26 2.93 -16.41
CA PRO A 203 5.50 3.50 -15.32
C PRO A 203 4.43 4.44 -15.88
N ARG A 204 3.21 4.27 -15.39
CA ARG A 204 2.04 4.98 -15.90
C ARG A 204 1.83 6.34 -15.24
N TRP A 205 2.35 6.50 -14.02
CA TRP A 205 2.27 7.74 -13.24
C TRP A 205 3.58 8.00 -12.49
N PRO A 206 4.06 9.25 -12.38
CA PRO A 206 5.35 9.56 -11.74
C PRO A 206 5.37 9.24 -10.24
N TYR A 207 4.20 9.19 -9.63
CA TYR A 207 4.00 8.78 -8.24
C TYR A 207 2.56 8.31 -8.02
N HIS A 208 2.31 7.68 -6.87
CA HIS A 208 0.97 7.43 -6.32
C HIS A 208 1.00 7.63 -4.80
N VAL A 209 -0.06 8.22 -4.25
CA VAL A 209 -0.15 8.61 -2.82
C VAL A 209 -1.44 8.11 -2.20
N ALA A 210 -1.37 7.58 -0.98
CA ALA A 210 -2.51 7.06 -0.24
C ALA A 210 -2.42 7.40 1.25
N ALA A 211 -3.37 8.18 1.76
CA ALA A 211 -3.38 8.60 3.15
C ALA A 211 -3.95 7.51 4.06
N VAL A 212 -3.31 7.27 5.20
CA VAL A 212 -3.76 6.31 6.21
C VAL A 212 -4.84 6.94 7.08
N VAL A 213 -6.03 6.33 7.05
CA VAL A 213 -7.20 6.76 7.82
C VAL A 213 -7.44 5.92 9.06
N ALA A 214 -6.94 4.69 9.10
CA ALA A 214 -7.03 3.82 10.28
C ALA A 214 -5.88 2.81 10.32
N VAL A 215 -5.56 2.33 11.52
CA VAL A 215 -4.51 1.33 11.77
C VAL A 215 -5.04 0.25 12.70
N ASP A 216 -4.71 -1.01 12.40
CA ASP A 216 -4.97 -2.16 13.25
C ASP A 216 -3.76 -3.09 13.22
N GLY A 217 -2.94 -3.02 14.29
CA GLY A 217 -1.67 -3.72 14.39
C GLY A 217 -0.73 -3.39 13.22
N GLY A 218 -0.47 -4.39 12.38
CA GLY A 218 0.37 -4.25 11.18
C GLY A 218 -0.35 -3.66 9.97
N ASP A 219 -1.67 -3.55 9.97
CA ASP A 219 -2.45 -3.13 8.80
C ASP A 219 -2.79 -1.63 8.83
N ARG A 220 -2.70 -1.00 7.66
CA ARG A 220 -3.03 0.40 7.39
C ARG A 220 -4.19 0.41 6.42
N ILE A 221 -5.27 1.06 6.81
CA ILE A 221 -6.40 1.34 5.93
C ILE A 221 -6.16 2.71 5.34
N THR A 222 -6.20 2.80 4.02
CA THR A 222 -5.97 4.04 3.31
C THR A 222 -7.21 4.51 2.59
N VAL A 223 -7.27 5.82 2.37
CA VAL A 223 -8.12 6.43 1.35
C VAL A 223 -7.22 7.08 0.31
N GLU A 224 -7.47 6.78 -0.96
CA GLU A 224 -6.72 7.25 -2.12
C GLU A 224 -7.66 7.66 -3.25
N GLN A 225 -7.10 8.23 -4.31
CA GLN A 225 -7.82 8.54 -5.53
C GLN A 225 -6.94 8.29 -6.75
N ALA A 226 -7.53 7.95 -7.89
CA ALA A 226 -6.79 7.89 -9.14
C ALA A 226 -6.54 9.30 -9.69
N ALA A 227 -5.29 9.59 -10.05
CA ALA A 227 -4.98 10.79 -10.83
C ALA A 227 -5.45 10.59 -12.28
N VAL A 228 -6.27 11.50 -12.81
CA VAL A 228 -6.64 11.50 -14.23
C VAL A 228 -6.28 12.84 -14.89
N THR A 229 -5.84 12.79 -16.15
CA THR A 229 -5.45 13.99 -16.89
C THR A 229 -6.65 14.92 -17.05
N GLY A 230 -6.51 16.19 -16.64
CA GLY A 230 -7.57 17.20 -16.77
C GLY A 230 -8.64 17.19 -15.67
N ALA A 231 -8.48 16.38 -14.61
CA ALA A 231 -9.47 16.25 -13.52
C ALA A 231 -9.55 17.42 -12.54
N GLN A 232 -8.79 18.49 -12.73
CA GLN A 232 -8.87 19.68 -11.87
C GLN A 232 -10.24 20.38 -11.95
N ALA A 233 -11.13 19.97 -12.86
CA ALA A 233 -12.39 20.66 -13.11
C ALA A 233 -13.50 20.42 -12.06
N GLY A 234 -13.40 19.44 -11.14
CA GLY A 234 -14.45 19.27 -10.13
C GLY A 234 -14.20 18.22 -9.04
N ARG A 235 -14.70 18.52 -7.83
CA ARG A 235 -14.73 17.61 -6.67
C ARG A 235 -15.93 16.68 -6.76
N VAL A 236 -15.83 15.64 -7.56
CA VAL A 236 -16.95 14.71 -7.79
C VAL A 236 -16.62 13.26 -7.45
N HIS A 237 -15.37 12.97 -7.10
CA HIS A 237 -14.89 11.60 -6.97
C HIS A 237 -14.98 11.10 -5.52
N GLN A 238 -15.42 9.86 -5.33
CA GLN A 238 -15.40 9.21 -4.02
C GLN A 238 -14.02 8.66 -3.72
N GLY A 239 -13.62 8.69 -2.44
CA GLY A 239 -12.35 8.09 -2.00
C GLY A 239 -12.35 6.58 -2.19
N ILE A 240 -11.23 6.06 -2.69
CA ILE A 240 -10.96 4.64 -2.85
C ILE A 240 -10.31 4.14 -1.56
N VAL A 241 -10.89 3.13 -0.94
CA VAL A 241 -10.44 2.52 0.31
C VAL A 241 -9.59 1.29 -0.01
N ASP A 242 -8.45 1.16 0.64
CA ASP A 242 -7.66 -0.07 0.57
C ASP A 242 -7.00 -0.44 1.90
N VAL A 243 -6.40 -1.63 1.96
CA VAL A 243 -5.69 -2.15 3.12
C VAL A 243 -4.30 -2.61 2.70
N TYR A 244 -3.29 -2.07 3.37
CA TYR A 244 -1.88 -2.42 3.18
C TYR A 244 -1.29 -2.88 4.50
N SER A 245 -0.50 -3.94 4.49
CA SER A 245 0.26 -4.36 5.66
C SER A 245 1.64 -3.70 5.67
N SER A 246 2.13 -3.30 6.84
CA SER A 246 3.52 -2.86 7.02
C SER A 246 4.51 -4.04 7.08
N GLY A 247 5.77 -3.79 6.72
CA GLY A 247 6.87 -4.77 6.78
C GLY A 247 6.88 -5.75 5.60
N GLU A 248 7.95 -6.53 5.45
CA GLU A 248 8.23 -7.28 4.22
C GLU A 248 7.22 -8.42 3.95
N GLN A 249 6.21 -8.17 3.12
CA GLN A 249 5.40 -9.21 2.50
C GLN A 249 5.03 -8.91 1.06
N LEU A 250 5.26 -9.93 0.24
CA LEU A 250 4.91 -9.92 -1.16
C LEU A 250 3.39 -9.72 -1.35
N GLY A 251 3.06 -8.75 -2.20
CA GLY A 251 1.70 -8.44 -2.64
C GLY A 251 0.77 -7.83 -1.60
N ARG A 252 1.22 -7.53 -0.37
CA ARG A 252 0.38 -6.96 0.70
C ARG A 252 0.84 -5.62 1.22
N THR A 253 2.09 -5.24 0.98
CA THR A 253 2.56 -3.88 1.25
C THR A 253 2.14 -2.94 0.13
N PHE A 254 2.14 -1.63 0.42
CA PHE A 254 1.93 -0.60 -0.60
C PHE A 254 2.94 -0.75 -1.75
N HIS A 255 4.23 -0.88 -1.40
CA HIS A 255 5.30 -1.13 -2.37
C HIS A 255 5.06 -2.39 -3.21
N ALA A 256 4.75 -3.53 -2.60
CA ALA A 256 4.62 -4.78 -3.35
C ALA A 256 3.35 -4.84 -4.22
N ARG A 257 2.33 -4.02 -3.92
CA ARG A 257 1.14 -3.91 -4.75
C ARG A 257 1.38 -3.05 -5.98
N HIS A 258 2.05 -1.92 -5.80
CA HIS A 258 2.20 -0.89 -6.83
C HIS A 258 3.55 -0.94 -7.55
N GLY A 259 4.62 -1.23 -6.83
CA GLY A 259 5.99 -1.42 -7.34
C GLY A 259 6.24 -2.81 -7.92
N GLU A 260 7.50 -3.23 -7.86
CA GLU A 260 7.98 -4.55 -8.35
C GLU A 260 7.62 -4.82 -9.83
N GLY A 261 7.54 -3.78 -10.67
CA GLY A 261 7.24 -3.87 -12.10
C GLY A 261 5.74 -3.98 -12.45
N ARG A 262 4.85 -3.77 -11.48
CA ARG A 262 3.38 -3.83 -11.68
C ARG A 262 2.81 -2.53 -12.22
N THR A 263 2.84 -1.46 -11.44
CA THR A 263 2.39 -0.12 -11.86
C THR A 263 3.58 0.83 -11.97
N PHE A 264 4.54 0.64 -11.07
CA PHE A 264 5.81 1.33 -10.97
C PHE A 264 6.96 0.34 -11.20
N SER A 265 8.13 0.89 -11.52
CA SER A 265 9.33 0.09 -11.75
C SER A 265 9.77 -0.68 -10.49
N VAL A 266 10.67 -1.62 -10.69
CA VAL A 266 11.33 -2.35 -9.58
C VAL A 266 12.23 -1.45 -8.73
N ASP A 267 12.61 -0.28 -9.24
CA ASP A 267 13.48 0.69 -8.58
C ASP A 267 12.69 1.83 -7.89
N ALA A 268 11.36 1.84 -8.04
CA ALA A 268 10.48 2.83 -7.42
C ALA A 268 10.61 2.82 -5.90
N ILE A 269 10.48 4.00 -5.29
CA ILE A 269 10.78 4.23 -3.87
C ILE A 269 9.49 4.58 -3.15
N THR A 270 9.13 3.78 -2.15
CA THR A 270 8.04 4.07 -1.22
C THR A 270 8.55 4.83 -0.01
N VAL A 271 7.98 6.00 0.22
CA VAL A 271 8.27 6.89 1.34
C VAL A 271 7.02 7.08 2.21
N VAL A 272 7.22 7.68 3.37
CA VAL A 272 6.13 8.16 4.22
C VAL A 272 6.06 9.67 4.12
N LEU A 273 4.86 10.20 3.87
CA LEU A 273 4.57 11.62 3.88
C LEU A 273 3.83 12.01 5.15
N VAL A 274 4.04 13.25 5.60
CA VAL A 274 3.32 13.87 6.72
C VAL A 274 2.78 15.24 6.29
N ALA A 275 1.70 15.69 6.93
CA ALA A 275 1.18 17.04 6.72
C ALA A 275 2.26 18.09 7.04
N ASN A 276 2.39 19.12 6.20
CA ASN A 276 3.22 20.27 6.53
C ASN A 276 2.48 21.15 7.56
N PRO A 277 3.04 21.38 8.76
CA PRO A 277 2.37 22.19 9.76
C PRO A 277 2.32 23.68 9.40
N GLN A 278 3.16 24.14 8.46
CA GLN A 278 3.15 25.53 8.04
C GLN A 278 2.04 25.78 7.01
N PRO A 279 1.17 26.79 7.21
CA PRO A 279 0.24 27.20 6.17
C PRO A 279 1.04 27.67 4.94
N PRO A 280 0.47 27.58 3.71
CA PRO A 280 1.09 28.16 2.52
C PRO A 280 1.59 29.56 2.83
N ALA A 281 2.83 29.85 2.44
CA ALA A 281 3.26 31.22 2.33
C ALA A 281 2.21 31.92 1.47
N GLN A 282 1.43 32.85 2.06
CA GLN A 282 0.45 33.59 1.29
C GLN A 282 1.20 34.18 0.10
N ALA A 283 0.79 33.81 -1.12
CA ALA A 283 1.36 34.38 -2.32
C ALA A 283 1.23 35.90 -2.16
N GLY A 284 2.36 36.56 -1.95
CA GLY A 284 2.39 38.00 -1.74
C GLY A 284 1.62 38.64 -2.86
N THR A 285 0.57 39.38 -2.50
CA THR A 285 -0.18 40.22 -3.42
C THR A 285 0.76 41.34 -3.88
N GLY A 286 1.53 41.04 -4.93
CA GLY A 286 2.30 42.01 -5.71
C GLY A 286 1.42 42.72 -6.72
#